data_AF-A0A7Z9WYN2-F1
#
_entry.id   AF-A0A7Z9WYN2-F1
#
_cell.length_a   1.000
_cell.length_b   1.000
_cell.length_c   1.000
_cell.angle_alpha   90.00
_cell.angle_beta   90.00
_cell.angle_gamma   90.00
#
_symmetry.space_group_name_H-M   'P 1'
#
loop_
_entity.id
_entity.type
_entity.pdbx_description
1 polymer ?
#
loop_
_entity_poly.entity_id
_entity_poly.type
_entity_poly.pdbx_seq_one_letter_code
_entity_poly.pdbx_strand_id
1 'polypeptide(L)'
;MTKSFVNGSYGHYIELSHSNGYSTKFAHLKKRLVKRGEQVKRGQTIGTVGNSGRSTGSHLHYEVCLNKKPINPSKFMRVDKLVKTPFIPKLKVLKKGKIKHQIVAKNKVSGAAVPEN
;
A
#
# COMPACT_ATOMS: atom_id res chain seq x y z
N MET A 1 -0.37 -1.21 18.11
CA MET A 1 0.97 -1.83 18.02
C MET A 1 1.07 -2.61 16.70
N THR A 2 2.22 -2.55 16.00
CA THR A 2 2.43 -3.22 14.71
C THR A 2 3.22 -4.53 14.88
N LYS A 3 2.83 -5.58 14.16
CA LYS A 3 3.63 -6.80 13.96
C LYS A 3 3.87 -6.99 12.47
N SER A 4 5.08 -7.40 12.09
CA SER A 4 5.50 -7.54 10.69
C SER A 4 6.35 -8.80 10.55
N PHE A 5 5.88 -9.80 9.81
CA PHE A 5 6.47 -11.14 9.79
C PHE A 5 6.11 -11.94 8.53
N VAL A 6 6.67 -13.14 8.40
CA VAL A 6 6.51 -14.02 7.24
C VAL A 6 6.05 -15.40 7.72
N ASN A 7 5.05 -15.97 7.06
CA ASN A 7 4.50 -17.30 7.34
C ASN A 7 4.30 -18.05 6.01
N GLY A 8 4.44 -19.38 5.99
CA GLY A 8 4.25 -20.19 4.79
C GLY A 8 2.87 -20.02 4.14
N SER A 9 1.79 -19.89 4.92
CA SER A 9 0.45 -19.70 4.37
C SER A 9 0.18 -18.23 3.98
N TYR A 10 0.35 -17.31 4.92
CA TYR A 10 0.04 -15.89 4.72
C TYR A 10 1.08 -15.12 3.91
N GLY A 11 2.25 -15.70 3.66
CA GLY A 11 3.39 -15.03 3.05
C GLY A 11 3.89 -13.89 3.90
N HIS A 12 4.25 -12.77 3.27
CA HIS A 12 4.57 -11.54 4.00
C HIS A 12 3.28 -10.91 4.51
N TYR A 13 3.22 -10.65 5.82
CA TYR A 13 2.05 -10.04 6.41
C TYR A 13 2.34 -9.08 7.55
N ILE A 14 1.37 -8.21 7.80
CA ILE A 14 1.39 -7.18 8.83
C ILE A 14 0.09 -7.28 9.64
N GLU A 15 0.21 -7.25 10.96
CA GLU A 15 -0.92 -7.13 11.89
C GLU A 15 -0.81 -5.78 12.60
N LEU A 16 -1.87 -4.97 12.53
CA LEU A 16 -1.99 -3.72 13.27
C LEU A 16 -3.02 -3.90 14.38
N SER A 17 -2.61 -3.69 15.63
CA SER A 17 -3.50 -3.61 16.78
C SER A 17 -3.90 -2.16 17.03
N HIS A 18 -5.21 -1.93 17.14
CA HIS A 18 -5.83 -0.64 17.38
C HIS A 18 -6.24 -0.52 18.85
N SER A 19 -6.43 0.72 19.34
CA SER A 19 -7.15 0.97 20.59
C SER A 19 -8.58 0.44 20.43
N ASN A 20 -9.13 -0.21 21.47
CA ASN A 20 -10.48 -0.81 21.52
C ASN A 20 -10.55 -2.30 21.10
N GLY A 21 -9.43 -3.03 21.14
CA GLY A 21 -9.42 -4.49 20.96
C GLY A 21 -9.55 -4.96 19.51
N TYR A 22 -9.59 -4.04 18.55
CA TYR A 22 -9.55 -4.35 17.13
C TYR A 22 -8.12 -4.64 16.67
N SER A 23 -7.97 -5.60 15.77
CA SER A 23 -6.77 -5.77 14.97
C SER A 23 -7.10 -5.98 13.50
N THR A 24 -6.21 -5.54 12.64
CA THR A 24 -6.34 -5.71 11.19
C THR A 24 -5.13 -6.42 10.64
N LYS A 25 -5.33 -7.47 9.85
CA LYS A 25 -4.26 -8.22 9.20
C LYS A 25 -4.24 -7.97 7.71
N PHE A 26 -3.04 -7.85 7.16
CA PHE A 26 -2.77 -7.65 5.74
C PHE A 26 -1.77 -8.71 5.29
N ALA A 27 -2.18 -9.64 4.45
CA ALA A 27 -1.37 -10.77 4.01
C ALA A 27 -1.22 -10.85 2.48
N HIS A 28 -0.41 -11.81 2.03
CA HIS A 28 0.04 -11.98 0.64
C HIS A 28 0.79 -10.76 0.08
N LEU A 29 1.43 -9.96 0.95
CA LEU A 29 2.15 -8.77 0.53
C LEU A 29 3.41 -9.14 -0.27
N LYS A 30 3.80 -8.30 -1.23
CA LYS A 30 5.11 -8.42 -1.90
C LYS A 30 6.23 -7.87 -1.02
N LYS A 31 5.97 -6.78 -0.31
CA LYS A 31 6.94 -6.09 0.54
C LYS A 31 6.25 -5.49 1.76
N ARG A 32 6.89 -5.62 2.92
CA ARG A 32 6.51 -4.97 4.18
C ARG A 32 7.35 -3.70 4.32
N LEU A 33 6.72 -2.56 4.52
CA LEU A 33 7.40 -1.27 4.67
C LEU A 33 7.51 -0.81 6.13
N VAL A 34 6.83 -1.51 7.04
CA VAL A 34 6.83 -1.21 8.48
C VAL A 34 7.46 -2.35 9.29
N LYS A 35 8.06 -1.98 10.41
CA LYS A 35 8.71 -2.90 11.36
C LYS A 35 7.79 -3.23 12.54
N ARG A 36 8.13 -4.30 13.27
CA ARG A 36 7.43 -4.65 14.52
C ARG A 36 7.63 -3.52 15.54
N GLY A 37 6.56 -3.15 16.23
CA GLY A 37 6.54 -2.06 17.22
C GLY A 37 6.34 -0.66 16.63
N GLU A 38 6.46 -0.49 15.31
CA GLU A 38 6.32 0.81 14.66
C GLU A 38 4.90 1.37 14.83
N GLN A 39 4.78 2.67 15.10
CA GLN A 39 3.49 3.34 15.13
C GLN A 39 3.06 3.70 13.71
N VAL A 40 1.83 3.34 13.37
CA VAL A 40 1.27 3.56 12.03
C VAL A 40 0.04 4.45 12.15
N LYS A 41 -0.02 5.49 11.32
CA LYS A 41 -1.20 6.37 11.23
C LYS A 41 -2.17 5.88 10.16
N ARG A 42 -3.45 6.21 10.31
CA ARG A 42 -4.45 5.92 9.26
C ARG A 42 -4.04 6.58 7.95
N GLY A 43 -4.06 5.82 6.86
CA GLY A 43 -3.67 6.28 5.52
C GLY A 43 -2.17 6.14 5.21
N GLN A 44 -1.35 5.77 6.18
CA GLN A 44 0.07 5.48 5.95
C GLN A 44 0.24 4.20 5.11
N THR A 45 1.13 4.25 4.13
CA THR A 45 1.51 3.06 3.35
C THR A 45 2.32 2.10 4.22
N ILE A 46 1.82 0.89 4.40
CA ILE A 46 2.46 -0.14 5.23
C ILE A 46 3.13 -1.27 4.43
N GLY A 47 2.82 -1.39 3.14
CA GLY A 47 3.29 -2.48 2.30
C GLY A 47 2.74 -2.39 0.88
N THR A 48 3.20 -3.29 0.03
CA THR A 48 2.72 -3.44 -1.36
C THR A 48 2.05 -4.80 -1.53
N VAL A 49 0.92 -4.85 -2.22
CA VAL A 49 0.21 -6.10 -2.55
C VAL A 49 1.10 -7.01 -3.40
N GLY A 50 0.97 -8.32 -3.24
CA GLY A 50 1.77 -9.32 -3.93
C GLY A 50 1.02 -10.63 -4.10
N ASN A 51 1.81 -11.71 -4.20
CA ASN A 51 1.33 -13.09 -4.31
C ASN A 51 2.22 -14.01 -3.45
N SER A 52 2.60 -13.57 -2.26
CA SER A 52 3.49 -14.35 -1.39
C SER A 52 2.71 -15.38 -0.57
N GLY A 53 3.36 -16.48 -0.19
CA GLY A 53 2.73 -17.55 0.60
C GLY A 53 1.85 -18.43 -0.27
N ARG A 54 0.79 -18.97 0.32
CA ARG A 54 -0.16 -19.86 -0.35
C ARG A 54 -1.29 -19.02 -0.95
N SER A 55 -1.08 -18.54 -2.18
CA SER A 55 -2.04 -17.73 -2.91
C SER A 55 -2.08 -18.13 -4.38
N THR A 56 -3.26 -18.12 -4.99
CA THR A 56 -3.49 -18.50 -6.40
C THR A 56 -3.23 -17.37 -7.38
N GLY A 57 -3.17 -16.12 -6.92
CA GLY A 57 -2.95 -14.93 -7.76
C GLY A 57 -2.76 -13.68 -6.92
N SER A 58 -2.31 -12.58 -7.52
CA SER A 58 -1.99 -11.38 -6.75
C SER A 58 -3.26 -10.72 -6.18
N HIS A 59 -3.37 -10.72 -4.85
CA HIS A 59 -4.48 -10.11 -4.13
C HIS A 59 -4.07 -9.76 -2.70
N LEU A 60 -4.91 -8.98 -2.01
CA LEU A 60 -4.73 -8.66 -0.61
C LEU A 60 -5.71 -9.49 0.23
N HIS A 61 -5.18 -10.33 1.12
CA HIS A 61 -6.00 -10.95 2.16
C HIS A 61 -6.09 -10.01 3.36
N TYR A 62 -7.30 -9.49 3.60
CA TYR A 62 -7.58 -8.50 4.63
C TYR A 62 -8.55 -9.08 5.67
N GLU A 63 -8.15 -9.02 6.94
CA GLU A 63 -8.98 -9.46 8.07
C GLU A 63 -9.15 -8.33 9.08
N VAL A 64 -10.36 -8.24 9.63
CA VAL A 64 -10.63 -7.47 10.85
C VAL A 64 -10.92 -8.47 11.96
N CYS A 65 -10.27 -8.31 13.10
CA CYS A 65 -10.53 -9.09 14.30
C CYS A 65 -10.95 -8.16 15.44
N LEU A 66 -11.90 -8.59 16.25
CA LEU A 66 -12.24 -7.98 17.53
C LEU A 66 -11.94 -9.00 18.63
N ASN A 67 -11.12 -8.63 19.60
CA ASN A 67 -10.71 -9.52 20.70
C ASN A 67 -10.17 -10.87 20.18
N LYS A 68 -9.33 -10.82 19.14
CA LYS A 68 -8.74 -11.99 18.43
C LYS A 68 -9.73 -12.87 17.66
N LYS A 69 -11.02 -12.54 17.63
CA LYS A 69 -12.02 -13.24 16.81
C LYS A 69 -12.19 -12.52 15.47
N PRO A 70 -12.08 -13.22 14.33
CA PRO A 70 -12.33 -12.61 13.03
C PRO A 70 -13.81 -12.20 12.94
N ILE A 71 -14.05 -11.00 12.42
CA ILE A 71 -15.38 -10.46 12.19
C ILE A 71 -15.51 -10.03 10.73
N ASN A 72 -16.74 -10.00 10.22
CA ASN A 72 -16.97 -9.60 8.83
C ASN A 72 -16.46 -8.16 8.60
N PRO A 73 -15.45 -7.95 7.72
CA PRO A 73 -14.83 -6.66 7.49
C PRO A 73 -15.76 -5.67 6.76
N SER A 74 -16.80 -6.14 6.07
CA SER A 74 -17.71 -5.29 5.28
C SER A 74 -18.39 -4.20 6.12
N LYS A 75 -18.57 -4.42 7.42
CA LYS A 75 -19.12 -3.41 8.35
C LYS A 75 -18.18 -2.23 8.62
N PHE A 76 -16.88 -2.41 8.36
CA PHE A 76 -15.83 -1.41 8.60
C PHE A 76 -15.29 -0.81 7.30
N MET A 77 -15.64 -1.40 6.16
CA MET A 77 -15.29 -0.88 4.85
C MET A 77 -16.26 0.24 4.47
N ARG A 78 -15.81 1.49 4.59
CA ARG A 78 -16.48 2.64 3.97
C ARG A 78 -16.25 2.60 2.45
N VAL A 79 -17.11 1.91 1.72
CA VAL A 79 -17.13 1.90 0.25
C VAL A 79 -17.78 3.19 -0.30
N ASP A 80 -18.47 3.94 0.55
CA ASP A 80 -19.28 5.12 0.21
C ASP A 80 -18.52 6.30 -0.43
N LYS A 81 -17.19 6.32 -0.34
CA LYS A 81 -16.35 7.40 -0.92
C LYS A 81 -15.40 6.97 -2.04
N LEU A 82 -15.23 5.67 -2.29
CA LEU A 82 -14.26 5.18 -3.28
C LEU A 82 -14.84 5.07 -4.70
N VAL A 83 -16.16 5.04 -4.84
CA VAL A 83 -16.85 4.86 -6.14
C VAL A 83 -17.49 6.15 -6.67
N LYS A 84 -17.50 7.24 -5.88
CA LYS A 84 -18.16 8.51 -6.29
C LYS A 84 -17.42 9.30 -7.37
N THR A 85 -16.23 8.88 -7.78
CA THR A 85 -15.59 9.42 -8.98
C THR A 85 -15.59 8.31 -10.02
N PRO A 86 -16.31 8.43 -11.15
CA PRO A 86 -16.14 7.46 -12.21
C PRO A 86 -14.67 7.50 -12.63
N PHE A 87 -13.98 6.37 -12.55
CA PHE A 87 -12.67 6.20 -13.15
C PHE A 87 -12.88 6.23 -14.67
N ILE A 88 -13.03 7.42 -15.22
CA ILE A 88 -12.88 7.68 -16.64
C ILE A 88 -11.40 7.96 -16.80
N PRO A 89 -10.58 7.02 -17.32
CA PRO A 89 -9.26 7.40 -17.77
C PRO A 89 -9.49 8.43 -18.87
N LYS A 90 -9.17 9.71 -18.62
CA LYS A 90 -9.10 10.74 -19.65
C LYS A 90 -7.96 10.34 -20.59
N LEU A 91 -8.25 9.46 -21.54
CA LEU A 91 -7.40 9.19 -22.68
C LEU A 91 -7.46 10.46 -23.54
N LYS A 92 -6.52 11.39 -23.34
CA LYS A 92 -6.29 12.45 -24.32
C LYS A 92 -5.76 11.78 -25.58
N VAL A 93 -6.64 11.55 -26.55
CA VAL A 93 -6.25 11.22 -27.92
C VAL A 93 -5.51 12.44 -28.47
N LEU A 94 -4.18 12.44 -28.32
CA LEU A 94 -3.30 13.38 -28.98
C LEU A 94 -3.31 13.05 -30.49
N LYS A 95 -3.86 13.96 -31.28
CA LYS A 95 -3.75 13.97 -32.75
C LYS A 95 -2.28 13.75 -33.13
N LYS A 96 -2.00 12.68 -33.87
CA LYS A 96 -0.68 12.40 -34.45
C LYS A 96 -0.26 13.57 -35.36
N GLY A 97 0.80 14.27 -34.96
CA GLY A 97 1.52 15.23 -35.77
C GLY A 97 2.99 15.23 -35.40
N LYS A 98 3.80 14.56 -36.24
CA LYS A 98 5.27 14.57 -36.31
C LYS A 98 6.05 13.94 -35.14
N ILE A 99 6.60 12.76 -35.44
CA ILE A 99 7.62 12.04 -34.67
C ILE A 99 8.92 12.83 -34.73
N LYS A 100 9.54 13.13 -33.59
CA LYS A 100 10.99 13.34 -33.49
C LYS A 100 11.50 12.59 -32.26
N HIS A 101 12.22 11.51 -32.51
CA HIS A 101 13.03 10.81 -31.53
C HIS A 101 14.09 11.78 -31.00
N GLN A 102 14.11 12.03 -29.69
CA GLN A 102 15.34 12.39 -29.00
C GLN A 102 15.27 11.91 -27.55
N ILE A 103 15.89 10.76 -27.33
CA ILE A 103 16.25 10.28 -26.00
C ILE A 103 17.46 11.12 -25.59
N VAL A 104 17.27 12.10 -24.70
CA VAL A 104 18.37 12.76 -23.98
C VAL A 104 18.12 12.56 -22.50
N ALA A 105 18.87 11.61 -21.94
CA ALA A 105 19.14 11.53 -20.53
C ALA A 105 19.99 12.74 -20.10
N LYS A 106 19.95 13.02 -18.78
CA LYS A 106 20.61 14.10 -18.00
C LYS A 106 19.59 15.21 -17.65
N ASN A 107 19.46 15.68 -16.41
CA ASN A 107 20.55 15.93 -15.49
C ASN A 107 20.05 16.32 -14.07
N LYS A 108 20.95 16.09 -13.10
CA LYS A 108 21.37 17.07 -12.07
C LYS A 108 20.49 17.27 -10.83
N VAL A 109 20.99 16.73 -9.72
CA VAL A 109 20.69 17.15 -8.35
C VAL A 109 21.36 18.50 -8.11
N SER A 110 20.61 19.48 -7.60
CA SER A 110 21.11 20.77 -7.14
C SER A 110 20.61 21.04 -5.72
N GLY A 111 21.52 21.29 -4.80
CA GLY A 111 21.30 21.90 -3.48
C GLY A 111 22.69 22.27 -2.95
N ALA A 112 23.15 23.51 -3.16
CA ALA A 112 22.86 24.74 -2.43
C ALA A 112 23.71 24.85 -1.15
N ALA A 113 24.52 25.92 -1.16
CA ALA A 113 25.59 26.30 -0.24
C ALA A 113 25.10 26.65 1.18
N VAL A 114 26.04 26.58 2.13
CA VAL A 114 26.04 27.35 3.39
C VAL A 114 27.45 27.98 3.51
N PRO A 115 27.59 29.29 3.76
CA PRO A 115 28.88 29.97 3.79
C PRO A 115 29.57 29.93 5.18
N GLU A 116 30.86 30.25 5.13
CA GLU A 116 31.90 30.22 6.16
C GLU A 116 31.66 31.13 7.38
N ASN A 117 32.23 30.70 8.52
CA ASN A 117 33.32 31.42 9.17
C ASN A 117 34.26 30.41 9.86
#